data_AF-A0A6N6KI09-F1
#
_entry.id   AF-A0A6N6KI09-F1
#
_cell.length_a   1.000
_cell.length_b   1.000
_cell.length_c   1.000
_cell.angle_alpha   90.00
_cell.angle_beta   90.00
_cell.angle_gamma   90.00
#
_symmetry.space_group_name_H-M   'P 1'
#
loop_
_entity.id
_entity.type
_entity.pdbx_description
1 polymer ?
#
loop_
_entity_poly.entity_id
_entity_poly.type
_entity_poly.pdbx_seq_one_letter_code
_entity_poly.pdbx_strand_id
1 'polypeptide(L)'
;KTENNKVSKGTVKPPPKPKVTSNSQPPRKRVPPKSNTIKPKPKYRGPEPLKQNLDSLETYDSIIETFGEGEYKKLFSKAESSIRSIRAQAVSAVRTIGDIKETRVKYIFDLHTKYSMAVVCFIFVFIGAPMGAIVRKGGFGYPILISIVFFILFIVLTIFCKKIAESFVLDPVLAAWVPGIVLFPIGLILTVKAMNDSKLLEPERFVNTIKKWIEKKKSA
;
A
#
# COMPACT_ATOMS: atom_id res chain seq x y z
N LYS A 1 -47.08 42.26 -14.90
CA LYS A 1 -46.13 42.42 -13.77
C LYS A 1 -44.73 42.15 -14.32
N THR A 2 -44.06 43.22 -14.77
CA THR A 2 -42.65 43.58 -14.48
C THR A 2 -41.82 42.49 -13.77
N GLU A 3 -40.56 42.18 -14.09
CA GLU A 3 -39.55 42.75 -14.97
C GLU A 3 -38.36 41.75 -14.97
N ASN A 4 -37.65 41.60 -16.11
CA ASN A 4 -36.18 41.62 -16.27
C ASN A 4 -35.24 40.99 -15.20
N ASN A 5 -34.06 40.43 -15.47
CA ASN A 5 -33.20 40.25 -16.65
C ASN A 5 -31.86 39.68 -16.12
N LYS A 6 -31.12 38.98 -16.98
CA LYS A 6 -29.65 38.87 -17.04
C LYS A 6 -28.85 38.08 -15.97
N VAL A 7 -28.40 36.90 -16.41
CA VAL A 7 -26.98 36.56 -16.73
C VAL A 7 -25.89 37.33 -15.96
N SER A 8 -25.00 36.64 -15.23
CA SER A 8 -23.55 36.60 -15.53
C SER A 8 -22.71 35.69 -14.62
N LYS A 9 -21.63 35.20 -15.23
CA LYS A 9 -20.52 34.32 -14.85
C LYS A 9 -19.78 34.65 -13.53
N GLY A 10 -19.14 33.61 -12.96
CA GLY A 10 -17.80 33.55 -12.29
C GLY A 10 -17.48 34.60 -11.21
N THR A 11 -16.85 34.30 -10.08
CA THR A 11 -15.45 33.83 -9.95
C THR A 11 -15.12 33.71 -8.43
N VAL A 12 -14.22 32.80 -8.12
CA VAL A 12 -13.43 32.55 -6.89
C VAL A 12 -13.42 33.65 -5.80
N LYS A 13 -13.69 33.27 -4.54
CA LYS A 13 -13.63 34.13 -3.35
C LYS A 13 -12.65 33.55 -2.30
N PRO A 14 -11.57 34.25 -1.89
CA PRO A 14 -10.69 33.80 -0.80
C PRO A 14 -11.20 34.23 0.59
N PRO A 15 -10.92 33.46 1.67
CA PRO A 15 -11.30 33.82 3.03
C PRO A 15 -10.35 34.87 3.68
N PRO A 16 -10.87 35.69 4.62
CA PRO A 16 -10.22 36.90 5.13
C PRO A 16 -9.26 36.70 6.33
N LYS A 17 -8.37 37.69 6.51
CA LYS A 17 -7.32 37.80 7.54
C LYS A 17 -7.86 38.05 8.97
N PRO A 18 -7.14 37.63 10.03
CA PRO A 18 -7.53 37.84 11.43
C PRO A 18 -7.31 39.29 11.93
N LYS A 19 -8.23 39.76 12.77
CA LYS A 19 -8.24 41.07 13.43
C LYS A 19 -7.12 41.20 14.47
N VAL A 20 -6.37 42.30 14.36
CA VAL A 20 -5.44 42.84 15.36
C VAL A 20 -6.20 43.82 16.25
N THR A 21 -6.15 43.66 17.57
CA THR A 21 -6.64 44.68 18.53
C THR A 21 -5.50 45.15 19.42
N SER A 22 -5.11 46.40 19.18
CA SER A 22 -4.59 47.46 20.07
C SER A 22 -4.11 47.03 21.47
N ASN A 23 -2.82 47.04 21.81
CA ASN A 23 -1.89 48.18 21.98
C ASN A 23 -2.11 48.97 23.28
N SER A 24 -1.15 48.88 24.23
CA SER A 24 -0.62 49.98 25.06
C SER A 24 0.36 49.46 26.13
N GLN A 25 1.65 49.76 25.98
CA GLN A 25 2.70 49.47 26.96
C GLN A 25 3.60 50.72 27.12
N PRO A 26 3.71 51.34 28.33
CA PRO A 26 4.62 52.48 28.59
C PRO A 26 6.01 52.01 29.10
N PRO A 27 7.01 52.92 29.30
CA PRO A 27 8.39 52.75 28.83
C PRO A 27 9.31 51.90 29.73
N ARG A 28 10.32 51.32 29.08
CA ARG A 28 11.36 50.42 29.62
C ARG A 28 12.31 51.16 30.57
N LYS A 29 12.20 50.92 31.89
CA LYS A 29 13.27 51.21 32.87
C LYS A 29 14.38 50.15 32.75
N ARG A 30 15.63 50.59 32.56
CA ARG A 30 16.83 49.72 32.65
C ARG A 30 17.02 49.27 34.09
N VAL A 31 17.13 47.96 34.31
CA VAL A 31 17.44 47.34 35.61
C VAL A 31 18.95 46.99 35.61
N PRO A 32 19.72 47.32 36.66
CA PRO A 32 21.16 47.04 36.73
C PRO A 32 21.44 45.52 36.88
N PRO A 33 22.67 45.04 36.55
CA PRO A 33 22.97 43.61 36.53
C PRO A 33 23.08 43.07 37.96
N LYS A 34 22.17 42.17 38.36
CA LYS A 34 22.25 41.44 39.64
C LYS A 34 22.95 40.10 39.45
N SER A 35 24.18 40.06 39.96
CA SER A 35 24.85 38.95 40.64
C SER A 35 24.28 37.53 40.48
N ASN A 36 25.11 36.65 39.92
CA ASN A 36 24.97 35.19 39.91
C ASN A 36 24.45 34.65 41.25
N THR A 37 23.21 34.18 41.27
CA THR A 37 22.68 33.32 42.34
C THR A 37 22.31 31.99 41.69
N ILE A 38 23.13 30.98 41.95
CA ILE A 38 22.90 29.60 41.55
C ILE A 38 21.64 29.12 42.28
N LYS A 39 20.55 28.86 41.54
CA LYS A 39 19.35 28.24 42.09
C LYS A 39 19.70 26.80 42.54
N PRO A 40 19.30 26.35 43.74
CA PRO A 40 19.57 24.98 44.17
C PRO A 40 18.84 23.99 43.25
N LYS A 41 19.58 22.99 42.75
CA LYS A 41 19.03 21.92 41.87
C LYS A 41 17.89 21.17 42.59
N PRO A 42 16.82 20.78 41.88
CA PRO A 42 15.68 20.09 42.50
C PRO A 42 16.11 18.77 43.14
N LYS A 43 15.69 18.58 44.40
CA LYS A 43 15.97 17.37 45.20
C LYS A 43 15.30 16.16 44.53
N TYR A 44 16.11 15.23 44.03
CA TYR A 44 15.65 14.00 43.38
C TYR A 44 14.71 13.22 44.29
N ARG A 45 13.47 12.99 43.84
CA ARG A 45 12.43 12.22 44.53
C ARG A 45 12.25 10.87 43.83
N GLY A 46 13.34 10.13 43.71
CA GLY A 46 13.33 8.73 43.27
C GLY A 46 13.71 7.80 44.44
N PRO A 47 13.71 6.47 44.23
CA PRO A 47 14.23 5.53 45.21
C PRO A 47 15.64 5.98 45.63
N GLU A 48 15.93 5.89 46.94
CA GLU A 48 17.17 6.40 47.51
C GLU A 48 18.38 5.94 46.68
N PRO A 49 19.36 6.82 46.42
CA PRO A 49 20.56 6.44 45.70
C PRO A 49 21.23 5.30 46.47
N LEU A 50 21.46 4.18 45.77
CA LEU A 50 22.16 3.01 46.32
C LEU A 50 23.46 3.51 46.95
N LYS A 51 23.62 3.28 48.25
CA LYS A 51 24.78 3.76 49.00
C LYS A 51 25.98 2.90 48.62
N GLN A 52 26.79 3.41 47.71
CA GLN A 52 28.08 2.81 47.40
C GLN A 52 29.02 3.08 48.58
N ASN A 53 29.59 2.00 49.14
CA ASN A 53 30.67 2.13 50.11
C ASN A 53 31.98 2.32 49.33
N LEU A 54 32.40 3.57 49.18
CA LEU A 54 33.58 3.97 48.40
C LEU A 54 34.68 4.45 49.36
N ASP A 55 35.33 3.52 50.06
CA ASP A 55 36.50 3.87 50.89
C ASP A 55 37.81 3.87 50.06
N SER A 56 37.92 3.09 48.98
CA SER A 56 38.99 3.19 47.97
C SER A 56 38.62 2.41 46.70
N LEU A 57 38.68 3.05 45.53
CA LEU A 57 38.34 2.46 44.22
C LEU A 57 39.43 1.55 43.64
N GLU A 58 40.59 1.43 44.29
CA GLU A 58 41.71 0.60 43.84
C GLU A 58 41.66 -0.84 44.38
N THR A 59 40.75 -1.14 45.32
CA THR A 59 40.69 -2.45 46.01
C THR A 59 39.63 -3.40 45.46
N TYR A 60 38.79 -2.94 44.53
CA TYR A 60 37.67 -3.73 44.00
C TYR A 60 37.87 -4.03 42.51
N ASP A 61 37.97 -5.31 42.16
CA ASP A 61 38.15 -5.78 40.77
C ASP A 61 36.86 -5.62 39.93
N SER A 62 35.71 -5.41 40.59
CA SER A 62 34.44 -5.32 39.90
C SER A 62 33.42 -4.38 40.57
N ILE A 63 32.71 -3.60 39.75
CA ILE A 63 31.67 -2.61 40.16
C ILE A 63 30.56 -3.26 41.00
N ILE A 64 30.41 -4.58 40.90
CA ILE A 64 29.41 -5.41 41.60
C ILE A 64 29.77 -5.64 43.08
N GLU A 65 31.03 -5.54 43.49
CA GLU A 65 31.48 -5.69 44.89
C GLU A 65 31.24 -4.42 45.72
N THR A 66 31.01 -3.28 45.07
CA THR A 66 30.73 -1.99 45.72
C THR A 66 29.28 -1.86 46.24
N PHE A 67 28.41 -2.83 45.92
CA PHE A 67 26.99 -2.86 46.32
C PHE A 67 26.73 -3.92 47.38
N GLY A 68 25.89 -3.62 48.39
CA GLY A 68 25.56 -4.57 49.46
C GLY A 68 24.89 -5.85 48.95
N GLU A 69 25.13 -6.99 49.64
CA GLU A 69 24.75 -8.35 49.19
C GLU A 69 23.27 -8.54 48.79
N GLY A 70 22.35 -7.75 49.35
CA GLY A 70 20.92 -7.77 49.00
C GLY A 70 20.52 -6.95 47.77
N GLU A 71 21.34 -5.98 47.36
CA GLU A 71 21.07 -5.08 46.23
C GLU A 71 21.56 -5.65 44.89
N TYR A 72 22.54 -6.55 44.92
CA TYR A 72 23.06 -7.25 43.73
C TYR A 72 21.96 -7.99 42.94
N LYS A 73 21.11 -8.78 43.62
CA LYS A 73 20.04 -9.56 42.98
C LYS A 73 18.98 -8.66 42.33
N LYS A 74 18.68 -7.51 42.94
CA LYS A 74 17.76 -6.51 42.39
C LYS A 74 18.35 -5.80 41.18
N LEU A 75 19.64 -5.49 41.22
CA LEU A 75 20.33 -4.84 40.10
C LEU A 75 20.48 -5.80 38.91
N PHE A 76 20.84 -7.05 39.16
CA PHE A 76 20.96 -8.10 38.14
C PHE A 76 19.61 -8.38 37.46
N SER A 77 18.53 -8.55 38.22
CA SER A 77 17.19 -8.73 37.64
C SER A 77 16.69 -7.50 36.86
N LYS A 78 17.07 -6.28 37.27
CA LYS A 78 16.77 -5.05 36.53
C LYS A 78 17.59 -4.93 35.24
N ALA A 79 18.86 -5.30 35.27
CA ALA A 79 19.70 -5.38 34.07
C ALA A 79 19.19 -6.45 33.11
N GLU A 80 18.84 -7.64 33.62
CA GLU A 80 18.31 -8.73 32.84
C GLU A 80 16.97 -8.38 32.17
N SER A 81 16.04 -7.75 32.90
CA SER A 81 14.78 -7.26 32.31
C SER A 81 15.00 -6.15 31.28
N SER A 82 15.97 -5.26 31.51
CA SER A 82 16.37 -4.24 30.54
C SER A 82 16.96 -4.87 29.26
N ILE A 83 17.86 -5.84 29.40
CA ILE A 83 18.47 -6.57 28.27
C ILE A 83 17.39 -7.35 27.51
N ARG A 84 16.49 -8.05 28.21
CA ARG A 84 15.38 -8.79 27.60
C ARG A 84 14.43 -7.86 26.85
N SER A 85 14.11 -6.69 27.40
CA SER A 85 13.23 -5.72 26.74
C SER A 85 13.88 -5.04 25.53
N ILE A 86 15.17 -4.72 25.58
CA ILE A 86 15.93 -4.17 24.44
C ILE A 86 16.04 -5.23 23.33
N ARG A 87 16.35 -6.48 23.69
CA ARG A 87 16.39 -7.60 22.74
C ARG A 87 15.02 -7.82 22.10
N ALA A 88 13.94 -7.79 22.87
CA ALA A 88 12.58 -7.90 22.35
C ALA A 88 12.24 -6.75 21.38
N GLN A 89 12.65 -5.51 21.71
CA GLN A 89 12.47 -4.36 20.81
C GLN A 89 13.28 -4.48 19.53
N ALA A 90 14.55 -4.91 19.61
CA ALA A 90 15.40 -5.10 18.43
C ALA A 90 14.84 -6.19 17.49
N VAL A 91 14.40 -7.33 18.05
CA VAL A 91 13.77 -8.40 17.27
C VAL A 91 12.46 -7.94 16.63
N SER A 92 11.64 -7.19 17.36
CA SER A 92 10.40 -6.62 16.82
C SER A 92 10.67 -5.60 15.71
N ALA A 93 11.66 -4.71 15.89
CA ALA A 93 12.04 -3.73 14.88
C ALA A 93 12.51 -4.39 13.57
N VAL A 94 13.30 -5.46 13.65
CA VAL A 94 13.74 -6.23 12.47
C VAL A 94 12.56 -6.86 11.73
N ARG A 95 11.57 -7.41 12.45
CA ARG A 95 10.34 -7.96 11.84
C ARG A 95 9.53 -6.87 11.14
N THR A 96 9.32 -5.74 11.81
CA THR A 96 8.57 -4.60 11.27
C THR A 96 9.20 -4.05 9.98
N ILE A 97 10.53 -4.03 9.86
CA ILE A 97 11.20 -3.60 8.62
C ILE A 97 10.86 -4.53 7.44
N GLY A 98 10.78 -5.84 7.67
CA GLY A 98 10.34 -6.82 6.67
C GLY A 98 8.89 -6.59 6.23
N ASP A 99 7.99 -6.44 7.20
CA ASP A 99 6.56 -6.24 6.96
C ASP A 99 6.27 -4.93 6.20
N ILE A 100 7.00 -3.85 6.50
CA ILE A 100 6.88 -2.56 5.79
C ILE A 100 7.25 -2.72 4.31
N LYS A 101 8.30 -3.49 3.99
CA LYS A 101 8.73 -3.71 2.61
C LYS A 101 7.65 -4.48 1.82
N GLU A 102 7.12 -5.55 2.39
CA GLU A 102 6.05 -6.33 1.74
C GLU A 102 4.77 -5.51 1.55
N THR A 103 4.39 -4.72 2.56
CA THR A 103 3.20 -3.86 2.49
C THR A 103 3.34 -2.80 1.40
N ARG A 104 4.53 -2.20 1.25
CA ARG A 104 4.79 -1.22 0.18
C ARG A 104 4.62 -1.85 -1.21
N VAL A 105 5.13 -3.07 -1.39
CA VAL A 105 5.07 -3.84 -2.64
C VAL A 105 3.62 -4.22 -3.01
N LYS A 106 2.80 -4.60 -2.03
CA LYS A 106 1.35 -4.81 -2.23
C LYS A 106 0.62 -3.52 -2.59
N TYR A 107 0.93 -2.42 -1.91
CA TYR A 107 0.28 -1.13 -2.18
C TYR A 107 0.54 -0.63 -3.60
N ILE A 108 1.79 -0.72 -4.07
CA ILE A 108 2.15 -0.32 -5.44
C ILE A 108 1.48 -1.22 -6.49
N PHE A 109 1.36 -2.52 -6.23
CA PHE A 109 0.63 -3.46 -7.09
C PHE A 109 -0.84 -3.07 -7.26
N ASP A 110 -1.54 -2.83 -6.15
CA ASP A 110 -2.96 -2.51 -6.16
C ASP A 110 -3.24 -1.17 -6.85
N LEU A 111 -2.30 -0.23 -6.75
CA LEU A 111 -2.36 1.04 -7.45
C LEU A 111 -2.22 0.85 -8.97
N HIS A 112 -1.18 0.13 -9.43
CA HIS A 112 -0.98 -0.13 -10.86
C HIS A 112 -2.06 -1.01 -11.48
N THR A 113 -2.61 -1.96 -10.72
CA THR A 113 -3.69 -2.83 -11.20
C THR A 113 -4.92 -1.99 -11.60
N LYS A 114 -5.29 -0.97 -10.81
CA LYS A 114 -6.41 -0.08 -11.15
C LYS A 114 -6.19 0.70 -12.45
N TYR A 115 -4.96 1.16 -12.68
CA TYR A 115 -4.61 1.83 -13.95
C TYR A 115 -4.64 0.87 -15.14
N SER A 116 -4.09 -0.34 -14.98
CA SER A 116 -4.09 -1.38 -15.99
C SER A 116 -5.53 -1.78 -16.39
N MET A 117 -6.43 -1.89 -15.41
CA MET A 117 -7.85 -2.18 -15.66
C MET A 117 -8.51 -1.15 -16.58
N ALA A 118 -8.24 0.15 -16.36
CA ALA A 118 -8.76 1.20 -17.24
C ALA A 118 -8.23 1.07 -18.68
N VAL A 119 -6.94 0.77 -18.86
CA VAL A 119 -6.34 0.53 -20.18
C VAL A 119 -6.98 -0.68 -20.87
N VAL A 120 -7.20 -1.77 -20.13
CA VAL A 120 -7.85 -2.97 -20.66
C VAL A 120 -9.30 -2.70 -21.08
N CYS A 121 -10.04 -1.87 -20.34
CA CYS A 121 -11.38 -1.46 -20.75
C CYS A 121 -11.38 -0.75 -22.12
N PHE A 122 -10.40 0.13 -22.38
CA PHE A 122 -10.27 0.74 -23.71
C PHE A 122 -10.00 -0.32 -24.78
N ILE A 123 -9.07 -1.24 -24.52
CA ILE A 123 -8.76 -2.35 -25.43
C ILE A 123 -10.01 -3.18 -25.75
N PHE A 124 -10.83 -3.50 -24.74
CA PHE A 124 -12.09 -4.22 -24.92
C PHE A 124 -13.12 -3.44 -25.75
N VAL A 125 -13.20 -2.13 -25.59
CA VAL A 125 -14.06 -1.30 -26.45
C VAL A 125 -13.55 -1.29 -27.89
N PHE A 126 -12.24 -1.17 -28.10
CA PHE A 126 -11.64 -1.22 -29.45
C PHE A 126 -11.82 -2.57 -30.14
N ILE A 127 -11.86 -3.67 -29.40
CA ILE A 127 -12.12 -5.01 -29.92
C ILE A 127 -13.62 -5.25 -30.12
N GLY A 128 -14.45 -4.76 -29.20
CA GLY A 128 -15.91 -4.91 -29.22
C GLY A 128 -16.58 -4.06 -30.30
N ALA A 129 -16.07 -2.86 -30.59
CA ALA A 129 -16.59 -1.97 -31.63
C ALA A 129 -16.60 -2.59 -33.05
N PRO A 130 -15.48 -3.12 -33.58
CA PRO A 130 -15.47 -3.76 -34.91
C PRO A 130 -16.34 -5.03 -34.93
N MET A 131 -16.33 -5.83 -33.85
CA MET A 131 -17.19 -7.01 -33.74
C MET A 131 -18.69 -6.64 -33.72
N GLY A 132 -19.06 -5.59 -33.00
CA GLY A 132 -20.43 -5.11 -32.90
C GLY A 132 -20.94 -4.51 -34.21
N ALA A 133 -20.09 -3.79 -34.96
CA ALA A 133 -20.47 -3.15 -36.23
C ALA A 133 -20.66 -4.14 -37.39
N ILE A 134 -19.92 -5.24 -37.40
CA ILE A 134 -19.96 -6.24 -38.49
C ILE A 134 -21.23 -7.11 -38.41
N VAL A 135 -21.78 -7.33 -37.21
CA VAL A 135 -22.89 -8.25 -36.96
C VAL A 135 -24.25 -7.58 -37.22
N ARG A 136 -24.51 -7.21 -38.49
CA ARG A 136 -25.85 -6.81 -38.98
C ARG A 136 -26.67 -7.99 -39.54
N LYS A 137 -26.06 -9.17 -39.73
CA LYS A 137 -26.73 -10.39 -40.25
C LYS A 137 -26.84 -11.54 -39.24
N GLY A 138 -26.35 -11.38 -38.02
CA GLY A 138 -26.46 -12.35 -36.91
C GLY A 138 -27.01 -11.66 -35.66
N GLY A 139 -27.69 -12.37 -34.77
CA GLY A 139 -28.35 -11.78 -33.60
C GLY A 139 -27.39 -11.04 -32.65
N PHE A 140 -27.93 -10.10 -31.86
CA PHE A 140 -27.22 -9.26 -30.87
C PHE A 140 -26.34 -10.03 -29.87
N GLY A 141 -26.54 -11.34 -29.70
CA GLY A 141 -25.86 -12.15 -28.69
C GLY A 141 -24.39 -12.50 -29.00
N TYR A 142 -23.97 -12.58 -30.28
CA TYR A 142 -22.59 -12.97 -30.60
C TYR A 142 -21.50 -12.00 -30.07
N PRO A 143 -21.60 -10.67 -30.31
CA PRO A 143 -20.65 -9.70 -29.74
C PRO A 143 -20.71 -9.64 -28.20
N ILE A 144 -21.87 -9.95 -27.60
CA ILE A 144 -22.02 -10.02 -26.15
C ILE A 144 -21.29 -11.26 -25.59
N LEU A 145 -21.50 -12.43 -26.20
CA LEU A 145 -20.89 -13.68 -25.76
C LEU A 145 -19.36 -13.62 -25.83
N ILE A 146 -18.80 -13.10 -26.93
CA ILE A 146 -17.35 -12.98 -27.07
C ILE A 146 -16.77 -12.04 -26.00
N SER A 147 -17.49 -10.95 -25.67
CA SER A 147 -17.09 -10.01 -24.62
C SER A 147 -17.05 -10.69 -23.24
N ILE A 148 -18.05 -11.52 -22.91
CA ILE A 148 -18.10 -12.26 -21.65
C ILE A 148 -16.93 -13.26 -21.55
N VAL A 149 -16.64 -13.98 -22.65
CA VAL A 149 -15.52 -14.93 -22.68
C VAL A 149 -14.18 -14.22 -22.44
N PHE A 150 -13.95 -13.09 -23.11
CA PHE A 150 -12.76 -12.28 -22.88
C PHE A 150 -12.68 -11.71 -21.47
N PHE A 151 -13.81 -11.30 -20.90
CA PHE A 151 -13.87 -10.83 -19.52
C PHE A 151 -13.47 -11.91 -18.52
N ILE A 152 -13.95 -13.15 -18.70
CA ILE A 152 -13.56 -14.29 -17.88
C ILE A 152 -12.06 -14.59 -18.03
N LEU A 153 -11.56 -14.64 -19.27
CA LEU A 153 -10.13 -14.87 -19.54
C LEU A 153 -9.25 -13.83 -18.83
N PHE A 154 -9.66 -12.56 -18.88
CA PHE A 154 -8.96 -11.47 -18.23
C PHE A 154 -8.95 -11.60 -16.70
N ILE A 155 -10.08 -11.94 -16.07
CA ILE A 155 -10.15 -12.15 -14.62
C ILE A 155 -9.24 -13.30 -14.20
N VAL A 156 -9.28 -14.43 -14.92
CA VAL A 156 -8.44 -15.60 -14.62
C VAL A 156 -6.95 -15.23 -14.73
N LEU A 157 -6.58 -14.51 -15.80
CA LEU A 157 -5.20 -14.08 -16.02
C LEU A 157 -4.74 -13.10 -14.94
N THR A 158 -5.62 -12.21 -14.48
CA THR A 158 -5.35 -11.27 -13.38
C THR A 158 -5.11 -12.02 -12.06
N ILE A 159 -5.96 -13.00 -11.73
CA ILE A 159 -5.78 -13.83 -10.52
C ILE A 159 -4.46 -14.59 -10.59
N PHE A 160 -4.13 -15.16 -11.76
CA PHE A 160 -2.87 -15.87 -11.96
C PHE A 160 -1.66 -14.95 -11.80
N CYS A 161 -1.67 -13.77 -12.40
CA CYS A 161 -0.59 -12.79 -12.26
C CYS A 161 -0.44 -12.32 -10.80
N LYS A 162 -1.56 -12.15 -10.07
CA LYS A 162 -1.53 -11.83 -8.64
C LYS A 162 -0.84 -12.92 -7.83
N LYS A 163 -1.10 -14.20 -8.13
CA LYS A 163 -0.43 -15.34 -7.47
C LYS A 163 1.06 -15.40 -7.76
N ILE A 164 1.48 -15.05 -8.97
CA ILE A 164 2.90 -14.97 -9.33
C ILE A 164 3.57 -13.78 -8.62
N ALA A 165 2.90 -12.63 -8.51
CA ALA A 165 3.40 -11.46 -7.79
C ALA A 165 3.55 -11.72 -6.27
N GLU A 166 2.59 -12.43 -5.67
CA GLU A 166 2.65 -12.84 -4.25
C GLU A 166 3.83 -13.80 -3.96
N SER A 167 4.30 -14.52 -4.97
CA SER A 167 5.44 -15.44 -4.85
C SER A 167 6.80 -14.71 -4.97
N PHE A 168 6.83 -13.37 -5.06
CA PHE A 168 8.00 -12.53 -5.31
C PHE A 168 8.82 -12.89 -6.56
N VAL A 169 8.24 -13.64 -7.50
CA VAL A 169 8.90 -14.06 -8.76
C VAL A 169 8.93 -12.92 -9.78
N LEU A 170 7.91 -12.06 -9.78
CA LEU A 170 7.78 -10.91 -10.67
C LEU A 170 7.62 -9.62 -9.86
N ASP A 171 8.22 -8.55 -10.37
CA ASP A 171 7.99 -7.20 -9.86
C ASP A 171 6.49 -6.87 -9.95
N PRO A 172 5.86 -6.30 -8.90
CA PRO A 172 4.41 -6.14 -8.88
C PRO A 172 3.93 -5.14 -9.91
N VAL A 173 4.76 -4.16 -10.28
CA VAL A 173 4.43 -3.23 -11.36
C VAL A 173 4.29 -4.01 -12.66
N LEU A 174 5.24 -4.89 -12.99
CA LEU A 174 5.17 -5.67 -14.21
C LEU A 174 3.97 -6.64 -14.17
N ALA A 175 3.78 -7.36 -13.07
CA ALA A 175 2.70 -8.32 -12.90
C ALA A 175 1.30 -7.70 -13.08
N ALA A 176 1.11 -6.41 -12.73
CA ALA A 176 -0.15 -5.70 -12.96
C ALA A 176 -0.42 -5.39 -14.44
N TRP A 177 0.62 -5.28 -15.28
CA TRP A 177 0.52 -4.96 -16.71
C TRP A 177 0.50 -6.20 -17.60
N VAL A 178 1.06 -7.33 -17.13
CA VAL A 178 1.07 -8.60 -17.87
C VAL A 178 -0.32 -9.00 -18.38
N PRO A 179 -1.41 -8.94 -17.59
CA PRO A 179 -2.74 -9.30 -18.11
C PRO A 179 -3.13 -8.48 -19.33
N GLY A 180 -2.88 -7.17 -19.33
CA GLY A 180 -3.19 -6.30 -20.47
C GLY A 180 -2.30 -6.57 -21.69
N ILE A 181 -1.00 -6.76 -21.47
CA ILE A 181 -0.02 -7.02 -22.53
C ILE A 181 -0.27 -8.37 -23.21
N VAL A 182 -0.71 -9.38 -22.46
CA VAL A 182 -1.00 -10.71 -23.01
C VAL A 182 -2.39 -10.73 -23.68
N LEU A 183 -3.37 -10.08 -23.07
CA LEU A 183 -4.74 -10.04 -23.59
C LEU A 183 -4.87 -9.22 -24.88
N PHE A 184 -4.10 -8.14 -25.02
CA PHE A 184 -4.13 -7.29 -26.21
C PHE A 184 -3.84 -8.03 -27.53
N PRO A 185 -2.70 -8.72 -27.70
CA PRO A 185 -2.40 -9.45 -28.93
C PRO A 185 -3.31 -10.66 -29.12
N ILE A 186 -3.69 -11.37 -28.05
CA ILE A 186 -4.63 -12.50 -28.13
C ILE A 186 -5.99 -12.00 -28.62
N GLY A 187 -6.48 -10.92 -28.04
CA GLY A 187 -7.73 -10.27 -28.45
C GLY A 187 -7.69 -9.82 -29.90
N LEU A 188 -6.63 -9.11 -30.29
CA LEU A 188 -6.46 -8.61 -31.66
C LEU A 188 -6.41 -9.75 -32.69
N ILE A 189 -5.58 -10.79 -32.46
CA ILE A 189 -5.45 -11.93 -33.37
C ILE A 189 -6.77 -12.69 -33.47
N LEU A 190 -7.45 -12.93 -32.34
CA LEU A 190 -8.73 -13.64 -32.34
C LEU A 190 -9.79 -12.83 -33.09
N THR A 191 -9.85 -11.51 -32.87
CA THR A 191 -10.82 -10.64 -33.55
C THR A 191 -10.55 -10.57 -35.05
N VAL A 192 -9.29 -10.40 -35.48
CA VAL A 192 -8.94 -10.40 -36.91
C VAL A 192 -9.32 -11.73 -37.55
N LYS A 193 -9.02 -12.85 -36.89
CA LYS A 193 -9.35 -14.18 -37.41
C LYS A 193 -10.85 -14.46 -37.41
N ALA A 194 -11.59 -14.05 -36.37
CA ALA A 194 -13.03 -14.19 -36.29
C ALA A 194 -13.78 -13.27 -37.28
N MET A 195 -13.26 -12.08 -37.56
CA MET A 195 -13.80 -11.18 -38.59
C MET A 195 -13.70 -11.80 -39.98
N ASN A 196 -12.56 -12.44 -40.28
CA ASN A 196 -12.26 -12.94 -41.62
C ASN A 196 -12.82 -14.36 -41.86
N ASP A 197 -12.84 -15.22 -40.85
CA ASP A 197 -13.38 -16.59 -40.91
C ASP A 197 -14.83 -16.62 -40.40
N SER A 198 -15.79 -16.04 -41.13
CA SER A 198 -17.24 -16.09 -40.80
C SER A 198 -17.83 -17.52 -40.66
N LYS A 199 -17.01 -18.56 -40.78
CA LYS A 199 -17.31 -19.99 -40.53
C LYS A 199 -16.80 -20.52 -39.17
N LEU A 200 -16.17 -19.71 -38.32
CA LEU A 200 -15.71 -20.13 -36.97
C LEU A 200 -16.86 -20.47 -36.00
N LEU A 201 -18.10 -20.15 -36.36
CA LEU A 201 -19.31 -20.53 -35.62
C LEU A 201 -20.16 -21.54 -36.41
N GLU A 202 -19.55 -22.63 -36.86
CA GLU A 202 -20.28 -23.89 -36.85
C GLU A 202 -20.19 -24.42 -35.40
N PRO A 203 -21.12 -24.06 -34.48
CA PRO A 203 -21.16 -24.65 -33.14
C PRO A 203 -21.13 -26.19 -33.18
N GLU A 204 -21.55 -26.77 -34.30
CA GLU A 204 -21.41 -28.20 -34.60
C GLU A 204 -19.97 -28.72 -34.57
N ARG A 205 -18.97 -27.98 -35.09
CA ARG A 205 -17.56 -28.43 -35.03
C ARG A 205 -16.99 -28.35 -33.61
N PHE A 206 -17.36 -27.32 -32.85
CA PHE A 206 -16.92 -27.16 -31.48
C PHE A 206 -17.52 -28.24 -30.57
N VAL A 207 -18.84 -28.49 -30.69
CA VAL A 207 -19.53 -29.58 -29.99
C VAL A 207 -18.96 -30.94 -30.39
N ASN A 208 -18.70 -31.17 -31.67
CA ASN A 208 -18.12 -32.45 -32.13
C ASN A 208 -16.68 -32.66 -31.65
N THR A 209 -15.89 -31.60 -31.48
CA THR A 209 -14.53 -31.70 -30.94
C THR A 209 -14.53 -31.96 -29.45
N ILE A 210 -15.39 -31.27 -28.69
CA ILE A 210 -15.56 -31.50 -27.26
C ILE A 210 -16.12 -32.90 -27.00
N LYS A 211 -17.12 -33.34 -27.78
CA LYS A 211 -17.69 -34.69 -27.68
C LYS A 211 -16.62 -35.75 -27.93
N LYS A 212 -15.83 -35.63 -29.00
CA LYS A 212 -14.70 -36.55 -29.29
C LYS A 212 -13.65 -36.55 -28.17
N TRP A 213 -13.37 -35.40 -27.57
CA TRP A 213 -12.39 -35.30 -26.48
C TRP A 213 -12.89 -35.94 -25.18
N ILE A 214 -14.19 -35.81 -24.89
CA ILE A 214 -14.85 -36.44 -23.75
C ILE A 214 -14.98 -37.95 -23.97
N GLU A 215 -15.37 -38.42 -25.17
CA GLU A 215 -15.41 -39.84 -25.52
C GLU A 215 -14.02 -40.48 -25.40
N LYS A 216 -12.96 -39.80 -25.88
CA LYS A 216 -11.58 -40.29 -25.75
C LYS A 216 -11.12 -40.45 -24.29
N LYS A 217 -11.61 -39.62 -23.36
CA LYS A 217 -11.33 -39.76 -21.92
C LYS A 217 -12.21 -40.79 -21.22
N LYS A 218 -13.33 -41.19 -21.80
CA LYS A 218 -14.24 -42.20 -21.25
C LYS A 218 -13.86 -43.62 -21.71
N SER A 219 -13.13 -43.73 -22.81
CA SER A 219 -12.62 -44.97 -23.39
C SER A 219 -11.17 -45.30 -23.00
N ALA A 220 -10.56 -44.51 -22.11
CA ALA A 220 -9.24 -44.74 -21.51
C ALA A 220 -9.39 -44.82 -19.99
#